data_AF-A0A7H0VBC3-F1
#
_entry.id   AF-A0A7H0VBC3-F1
#
_cell.length_a   1.000
_cell.length_b   1.000
_cell.length_c   1.000
_cell.angle_alpha   90.00
_cell.angle_beta   90.00
_cell.angle_gamma   90.00
#
_symmetry.space_group_name_H-M   'P 1'
#
loop_
_entity.id
_entity.type
_entity.pdbx_description
1 polymer ?
#
loop_
_entity_poly.entity_id
_entity_poly.type
_entity_poly.pdbx_seq_one_letter_code
_entity_poly.pdbx_strand_id
1 'polypeptide(L)'
;MSEFKKYRRKQIAELREVTQEHIDLFKLKHALVLPGGIQVSISPEDINHGSPKLGDMIARNPKNYKDQWLVAEQYFKDNFEAIQ
;
A
#
# COMPACT_ATOMS: atom_id res chain seq x y z
N MET A 1 27.19 -6.37 -17.89
CA MET A 1 26.05 -6.34 -16.96
C MET A 1 26.57 -5.80 -15.65
N SER A 2 26.08 -4.65 -15.18
CA SER A 2 26.48 -4.10 -13.88
C SER A 2 26.03 -5.04 -12.76
N GLU A 3 26.87 -5.23 -11.75
CA GLU A 3 26.54 -6.07 -10.60
C GLU A 3 25.46 -5.42 -9.72
N PHE A 4 24.52 -6.22 -9.23
CA PHE A 4 23.52 -5.76 -8.27
C PHE A 4 24.15 -5.52 -6.90
N LYS A 5 23.92 -4.33 -6.32
CA LYS A 5 24.32 -3.99 -4.96
C LYS A 5 23.13 -4.13 -4.00
N LYS A 6 23.36 -4.72 -2.83
CA LYS A 6 22.33 -4.92 -1.80
C LYS A 6 22.29 -3.72 -0.85
N TYR A 7 21.10 -3.19 -0.59
CA TYR A 7 20.87 -2.07 0.33
C TYR A 7 19.74 -2.40 1.30
N ARG A 8 19.84 -1.90 2.54
CA ARG A 8 18.72 -1.92 3.50
C ARG A 8 17.97 -0.59 3.44
N ARG A 9 16.65 -0.63 3.64
CA ARG A 9 15.87 0.60 3.83
C ARG A 9 16.29 1.26 5.14
N LYS A 10 16.59 2.56 5.10
CA LYS A 10 16.92 3.36 6.29
C LYS A 10 15.67 3.81 7.05
N GLN A 11 14.54 3.89 6.36
CA GLN A 11 13.30 4.40 6.90
C GLN A 11 12.39 3.24 7.30
N ILE A 12 11.68 3.44 8.41
CA ILE A 12 10.59 2.60 8.84
C ILE A 12 9.41 2.86 7.91
N ALA A 13 8.77 1.80 7.44
CA ALA A 13 7.55 1.93 6.66
C ALA A 13 6.35 2.06 7.60
N GLU A 14 5.45 2.98 7.29
CA GLU A 14 4.18 3.15 8.00
C GLU A 14 3.07 2.54 7.15
N LEU A 15 2.37 1.55 7.69
CA LEU A 15 1.28 0.86 7.02
C LEU A 15 0.04 0.80 7.91
N ARG A 16 -1.13 0.78 7.28
CA ARG A 16 -2.41 0.53 7.94
C ARG A 16 -3.26 -0.42 7.10
N GLU A 17 -4.19 -1.11 7.73
CA GLU A 17 -5.06 -2.07 7.06
C GLU A 17 -6.04 -1.40 6.10
N VAL A 18 -6.36 -2.10 5.01
CA VAL A 18 -7.50 -1.78 4.16
C VAL A 18 -8.79 -2.24 4.85
N THR A 19 -9.71 -1.31 5.10
CA THR A 19 -11.03 -1.60 5.66
C THR A 19 -12.06 -1.88 4.55
N GLN A 20 -13.20 -2.45 4.92
CA GLN A 20 -14.31 -2.70 4.00
C GLN A 20 -14.80 -1.41 3.32
N GLU A 21 -14.82 -0.30 4.05
CA GLU A 21 -15.22 1.01 3.52
C GLU A 21 -14.31 1.47 2.36
N HIS A 22 -13.00 1.21 2.46
CA HIS A 22 -12.07 1.52 1.38
C HIS A 22 -12.40 0.71 0.10
N ILE A 23 -12.74 -0.57 0.26
CA ILE A 23 -13.08 -1.47 -0.85
C ILE A 23 -14.37 -1.01 -1.53
N ASP A 24 -15.38 -0.65 -0.74
CA ASP A 24 -16.67 -0.20 -1.27
C ASP A 24 -16.52 1.15 -2.00
N LEU A 25 -15.73 2.08 -1.44
CA LEU A 25 -15.38 3.33 -2.12
C LEU A 25 -14.64 3.10 -3.43
N PHE A 26 -13.70 2.16 -3.46
CA PHE A 26 -12.97 1.82 -4.68
C PHE A 26 -13.91 1.23 -5.75
N LYS A 27 -14.83 0.34 -5.38
CA LYS A 27 -15.82 -0.20 -6.33
C LYS A 27 -16.75 0.87 -6.91
N LEU A 28 -17.10 1.89 -6.13
CA LEU A 28 -17.98 2.97 -6.57
C LEU A 28 -17.28 4.01 -7.45
N LYS A 29 -16.04 4.38 -7.10
CA LYS A 29 -15.32 5.49 -7.73
C LYS A 29 -14.17 5.06 -8.65
N HIS A 30 -13.87 3.76 -8.71
CA HIS A 30 -12.68 3.19 -9.31
C HIS A 30 -11.35 3.81 -8.79
N ALA A 31 -11.41 4.45 -7.63
CA ALA A 31 -10.28 5.13 -7.02
C ALA A 31 -10.42 5.06 -5.49
N LEU A 32 -9.32 4.68 -4.84
CA LEU A 32 -9.26 4.65 -3.39
C LEU A 32 -8.80 6.03 -2.90
N VAL A 33 -9.77 6.85 -2.47
CA VAL A 33 -9.53 8.20 -1.96
C VAL A 33 -9.79 8.22 -0.46
N LEU A 34 -8.78 8.60 0.30
CA LEU A 34 -8.82 8.65 1.75
C LEU A 34 -9.30 10.02 2.27
N PRO A 35 -9.75 10.10 3.53
CA PRO A 35 -10.03 11.38 4.18
C PRO A 35 -8.86 12.35 4.02
N GLY A 36 -9.14 13.57 3.56
CA GLY A 36 -8.11 14.55 3.18
C GLY A 36 -7.81 14.61 1.68
N GLY A 37 -8.54 13.85 0.84
CA GLY A 37 -8.43 13.92 -0.62
C GLY A 37 -7.18 13.25 -1.17
N ILE A 38 -6.62 12.29 -0.43
CA ILE A 38 -5.40 11.59 -0.82
C ILE A 38 -5.77 10.34 -1.61
N GLN A 39 -5.34 10.27 -2.86
CA GLN A 39 -5.52 9.10 -3.71
C GLN A 39 -4.41 8.09 -3.45
N VAL A 40 -4.78 6.86 -3.11
CA VAL A 40 -3.85 5.75 -2.96
C VAL A 40 -3.50 5.21 -4.34
N SER A 41 -2.21 5.08 -4.62
CA SER A 41 -1.71 4.46 -5.84
C SER A 41 -1.89 2.94 -5.77
N ILE A 42 -2.57 2.38 -6.77
CA ILE A 42 -2.79 0.94 -6.90
C ILE A 42 -2.25 0.52 -8.26
N SER A 43 -1.42 -0.53 -8.31
CA SER A 43 -0.89 -1.02 -9.58
C SER A 43 -1.99 -1.73 -10.39
N PRO A 44 -1.91 -1.73 -11.73
CA PRO A 44 -2.81 -2.54 -12.56
C PRO A 44 -2.79 -4.02 -12.20
N GLU A 45 -1.63 -4.54 -11.80
CA GLU A 45 -1.44 -5.92 -11.38
C GLU A 45 -2.23 -6.23 -10.09
N ASP A 46 -2.20 -5.33 -9.11
CA ASP A 46 -2.98 -5.46 -7.88
C ASP A 46 -4.48 -5.46 -8.19
N ILE A 47 -4.93 -4.55 -9.07
CA ILE A 47 -6.34 -4.49 -9.51
C ILE A 47 -6.76 -5.81 -10.17
N ASN A 48 -5.92 -6.37 -11.05
CA ASN A 48 -6.17 -7.65 -11.71
C ASN A 48 -6.22 -8.83 -10.72
N HIS A 49 -5.49 -8.76 -9.61
CA HIS A 49 -5.53 -9.73 -8.51
C HIS A 49 -6.65 -9.47 -7.48
N GLY A 50 -7.57 -8.53 -7.78
CA GLY A 50 -8.75 -8.25 -6.98
C GLY A 50 -8.53 -7.30 -5.81
N SER A 51 -7.42 -6.56 -5.80
CA SER A 51 -7.16 -5.52 -4.81
C SER A 51 -7.80 -4.17 -5.21
N PRO A 52 -8.11 -3.29 -4.24
CA PRO A 52 -7.95 -3.46 -2.79
C PRO A 52 -8.92 -4.50 -2.22
N LYS A 53 -8.41 -5.35 -1.32
CA LYS A 53 -9.19 -6.35 -0.58
C LYS A 53 -8.79 -6.37 0.90
N LEU A 54 -9.58 -7.05 1.72
CA LEU A 54 -9.24 -7.23 3.14
C LEU A 54 -7.91 -8.00 3.26
N GLY A 55 -7.07 -7.58 4.20
CA GLY A 55 -5.70 -8.07 4.37
C GLY A 55 -4.65 -7.26 3.61
N ASP A 56 -5.03 -6.53 2.56
CA ASP A 56 -4.14 -5.55 1.96
C ASP A 56 -3.85 -4.41 2.94
N MET A 57 -2.71 -3.78 2.73
CA MET A 57 -2.25 -2.64 3.52
C MET A 57 -2.16 -1.39 2.65
N ILE A 58 -2.30 -0.23 3.27
CA ILE A 58 -2.01 1.08 2.68
C ILE A 58 -0.74 1.57 3.34
N ALA A 59 0.33 1.66 2.56
CA ALA A 59 1.59 2.26 2.99
C ALA A 59 1.59 3.76 2.67
N ARG A 60 2.29 4.54 3.50
CA ARG A 60 2.53 5.96 3.26
C ARG A 60 4.00 6.32 3.35
N ASN A 61 4.40 7.37 2.64
CA ASN A 61 5.72 7.94 2.76
C ASN A 61 5.80 8.82 4.02
N PRO A 62 6.69 8.53 4.99
CA PRO A 62 6.81 9.34 6.21
C PRO A 62 7.31 10.77 5.95
N LYS A 63 7.90 11.03 4.78
CA LYS A 63 8.31 12.38 4.35
C LYS A 63 7.24 13.12 3.56
N ASN A 64 6.23 12.41 3.04
CA ASN A 64 5.15 12.97 2.25
C ASN A 64 3.87 12.16 2.46
N TYR A 65 3.01 12.58 3.40
CA TYR A 65 1.79 11.84 3.71
C TYR A 65 0.75 11.81 2.58
N LYS A 66 0.92 12.60 1.52
CA LYS A 66 0.10 12.52 0.30
C LYS A 66 0.50 11.38 -0.62
N ASP A 67 1.70 10.85 -0.44
CA ASP A 67 2.22 9.72 -1.21
C ASP A 67 1.87 8.43 -0.46
N GLN A 68 0.82 7.76 -0.96
CA GLN A 68 0.29 6.53 -0.40
C GLN A 68 0.10 5.50 -1.51
N TRP A 69 0.39 4.23 -1.20
CA TRP A 69 0.25 3.13 -2.14
C TRP A 69 -0.28 1.88 -1.46
N LEU A 70 -0.96 1.06 -2.25
CA LEU A 70 -1.41 -0.25 -1.82
C LEU A 70 -0.22 -1.19 -1.70
N VAL A 71 -0.24 -2.03 -0.67
CA VAL A 71 0.66 -3.16 -0.48
C VAL A 71 -0.22 -4.40 -0.33
N ALA A 72 -0.08 -5.35 -1.25
CA ALA A 72 -0.82 -6.61 -1.19
C ALA A 72 -0.52 -7.37 0.11
N GLU A 73 -1.53 -8.05 0.66
CA GLU A 73 -1.45 -8.82 1.91
C GLU A 73 -0.21 -9.73 1.97
N GLN A 74 0.04 -10.50 0.90
CA GLN A 74 1.14 -11.46 0.85
C GLN A 74 2.50 -10.73 0.92
N TYR A 75 2.66 -9.66 0.14
CA TYR A 75 3.88 -8.86 0.17
C TYR A 75 4.09 -8.23 1.57
N PHE A 76 3.01 -7.79 2.21
CA PHE A 76 3.08 -7.29 3.58
C PHE A 76 3.62 -8.34 4.55
N LYS A 77 3.00 -9.54 4.56
CA LYS A 77 3.39 -10.65 5.45
C LYS A 77 4.83 -11.13 5.22
N ASP A 78 5.30 -11.12 3.98
CA ASP A 78 6.64 -11.61 3.62
C ASP A 78 7.76 -10.59 3.91
N ASN A 79 7.44 -9.30 4.02
CA ASN A 79 8.46 -8.23 4.03
C ASN A 79 8.43 -7.29 5.24
N PHE A 80 7.39 -7.36 6.08
CA PHE A 80 7.22 -6.42 7.18
C PHE A 80 6.93 -7.13 8.51
N GLU A 81 7.49 -6.57 9.57
CA GLU A 81 7.25 -6.97 10.95
C GLU A 81 6.91 -5.72 11.78
N ALA A 82 6.07 -5.87 12.80
CA ALA A 82 5.77 -4.78 13.72
C ALA A 82 7.02 -4.41 14.53
N ILE A 83 7.24 -3.12 14.75
CA ILE A 83 8.28 -2.65 15.66
C ILE A 83 7.81 -2.93 17.10
N GLN A 84 8.60 -3.70 17.85
CA GLN A 84 8.43 -3.89 19.29
C GLN A 84 9.08 -2.74 20.07
#